data_AF-A0A967AYK7-F1
#
_entry.id   AF-A0A967AYK7-F1
#
_cell.length_a   1.000
_cell.length_b   1.000
_cell.length_c   1.000
_cell.angle_alpha   90.00
_cell.angle_beta   90.00
_cell.angle_gamma   90.00
#
_symmetry.space_group_name_H-M   'P 1'
#
loop_
_entity.id
_entity.type
_entity.pdbx_description
1 polymer ?
#
loop_
_entity_poly.entity_id
_entity_poly.type
_entity_poly.pdbx_seq_one_letter_code
_entity_poly.pdbx_strand_id
1 'polypeptide(L)'
;MDRPVVVGSGLAGLSAALELGDCVLVTPGPLTEGAASMWAQGGVAAALGPDDSPVLHAADTWRAGAFVGDRDTIDRITAAAPDVVHSLAALGAPFDRTATGDFHLGLEGGHSRHRIAHAADRSGAAVTSAVARAVAARSDIQVVHGRAIRLCHNGMRITGVVIATAEGEHTIDTDRVVLATGGLGGLFAHTTNPTSALGQGVALGARLGAKVADLHLVQFHPTALDVGADPMPLVTEALRGAGAVLLSDGQRFVDELQPRDVVAAAVWRELTLQRRVTLDATHVPDVLHRFTAVADLCRRHGLDVAREHLPIRPAVHYAMGGLRVDHRCRTTVSGLWAVGECARTGLHGANRLASNSLLEAVVTGRAAARDAAAWTPRPGVHPLLDVRPTATDPLVLDLVRTTLDEHCGVLRDRRGLLRAVDTLAPLAATDDAAFVAHLIAQSALEHPQSVGAHRRTDELAPQEVSA
;
A
#
# COMPACT_ATOMS: atom_id res chain seq x y z
N MET A 1 -7.59 -6.39 -32.13
CA MET A 1 -8.10 -7.35 -31.12
C MET A 1 -7.51 -6.86 -29.82
N ASP A 2 -8.15 -5.86 -29.22
CA ASP A 2 -7.43 -4.97 -28.28
C ASP A 2 -7.82 -5.36 -26.86
N ARG A 3 -7.37 -6.54 -26.41
CA ARG A 3 -7.67 -7.04 -25.06
C ARG A 3 -7.15 -6.05 -24.02
N PRO A 4 -7.87 -5.79 -22.91
CA PRO A 4 -7.32 -5.03 -21.81
C PRO A 4 -6.05 -5.68 -21.26
N VAL A 5 -5.10 -4.88 -20.82
CA VAL A 5 -3.89 -5.34 -20.14
C VAL A 5 -3.93 -4.91 -18.68
N VAL A 6 -3.77 -5.88 -17.77
CA VAL A 6 -3.60 -5.64 -16.34
C VAL A 6 -2.12 -5.83 -16.01
N VAL A 7 -1.51 -4.85 -15.33
CA VAL A 7 -0.09 -4.88 -14.94
C VAL A 7 0.02 -5.06 -13.43
N GLY A 8 0.49 -6.23 -13.00
CA GLY A 8 0.69 -6.60 -11.60
C GLY A 8 -0.28 -7.70 -11.14
N SER A 9 0.24 -8.71 -10.45
CA SER A 9 -0.51 -9.89 -9.97
C SER A 9 -0.73 -9.90 -8.45
N GLY A 10 -0.74 -8.71 -7.82
CA GLY A 10 -1.26 -8.55 -6.46
C GLY A 10 -2.78 -8.61 -6.41
N LEU A 11 -3.37 -8.48 -5.22
CA LEU A 11 -4.82 -8.66 -5.03
C LEU A 11 -5.66 -7.74 -5.92
N ALA A 12 -5.23 -6.50 -6.15
CA ALA A 12 -5.96 -5.55 -7.00
C ALA A 12 -5.96 -5.97 -8.47
N GLY A 13 -4.80 -6.37 -8.99
CA GLY A 13 -4.66 -6.79 -10.39
C GLY A 13 -5.34 -8.14 -10.66
N LEU A 14 -5.24 -9.08 -9.72
CA LEU A 14 -5.97 -10.34 -9.80
C LEU A 14 -7.49 -10.13 -9.76
N SER A 15 -7.98 -9.22 -8.91
CA SER A 15 -9.40 -8.86 -8.85
C SER A 15 -9.86 -8.20 -10.15
N ALA A 16 -9.04 -7.32 -10.73
CA ALA A 16 -9.34 -6.69 -12.02
C ALA A 16 -9.37 -7.71 -13.17
N ALA A 17 -8.36 -8.59 -13.26
CA ALA A 17 -8.28 -9.61 -14.29
C ALA A 17 -9.45 -10.60 -14.20
N LEU A 18 -9.82 -11.04 -13.00
CA LEU A 18 -10.94 -11.95 -12.78
C LEU A 18 -12.28 -11.32 -13.15
N GLU A 19 -12.48 -10.03 -12.88
CA GLU A 19 -13.68 -9.28 -13.24
C GLU A 19 -13.74 -8.98 -14.76
N LEU A 20 -12.60 -8.73 -15.41
CA LEU A 20 -12.51 -8.51 -16.86
C LEU A 20 -12.76 -9.79 -17.68
N GLY A 21 -12.16 -10.91 -17.28
CA GLY A 21 -12.14 -12.13 -18.09
C GLY A 21 -11.15 -12.03 -19.25
N ASP A 22 -11.62 -11.71 -20.46
CA ASP A 22 -10.82 -11.68 -21.70
C ASP A 22 -9.74 -10.58 -21.69
N CYS A 23 -8.62 -10.83 -20.99
CA CYS A 23 -7.55 -9.87 -20.78
C CYS A 23 -6.16 -10.52 -20.74
N VAL A 24 -5.12 -9.70 -20.87
CA VAL A 24 -3.73 -10.09 -20.60
C VAL A 24 -3.33 -9.61 -19.21
N LEU A 25 -2.81 -10.51 -18.37
CA LEU A 25 -2.26 -10.20 -17.06
C LEU A 25 -0.72 -10.30 -17.10
N VAL A 26 -0.04 -9.17 -16.94
CA VAL A 26 1.42 -9.08 -16.93
C VAL A 26 1.94 -9.16 -15.49
N THR A 27 2.88 -10.06 -15.23
CA THR A 27 3.48 -10.30 -13.91
C THR A 27 4.96 -10.62 -14.04
N PRO A 28 5.86 -10.13 -13.16
CA PRO A 28 7.31 -10.34 -13.32
C PRO A 28 7.74 -11.82 -13.21
N GLY A 29 6.93 -12.65 -12.54
CA GLY A 29 7.12 -14.09 -12.42
C GLY A 29 5.79 -14.78 -12.08
N PRO A 30 5.79 -15.95 -11.41
CA PRO A 30 4.56 -16.64 -11.02
C PRO A 30 3.55 -15.71 -10.34
N LEU A 31 2.27 -16.01 -10.49
CA LEU A 31 1.21 -15.20 -9.88
C LEU A 31 1.49 -14.98 -8.39
N THR A 32 1.31 -13.74 -7.93
CA THR A 32 1.54 -13.28 -6.55
C THR A 32 3.00 -13.18 -6.10
N GLU A 33 3.97 -13.56 -6.95
CA GLU A 33 5.39 -13.40 -6.62
C GLU A 33 5.73 -11.92 -6.38
N GLY A 34 6.34 -11.64 -5.23
CA GLY A 34 6.70 -10.28 -4.82
C GLY A 34 5.51 -9.37 -4.49
N ALA A 35 4.27 -9.88 -4.45
CA ALA A 35 3.10 -9.06 -4.15
C ALA A 35 2.95 -8.81 -2.64
N ALA A 36 2.97 -7.54 -2.23
CA ALA A 36 2.76 -7.14 -0.83
C ALA A 36 1.43 -7.65 -0.24
N SER A 37 0.41 -7.88 -1.08
CA SER A 37 -0.87 -8.49 -0.66
C SER A 37 -0.70 -9.84 0.02
N MET A 38 0.34 -10.62 -0.34
CA MET A 38 0.64 -11.91 0.29
C MET A 38 1.13 -11.77 1.73
N TRP A 39 1.67 -10.61 2.11
CA TRP A 39 2.31 -10.39 3.40
C TRP A 39 1.39 -9.72 4.42
N ALA A 40 0.17 -9.34 4.03
CA ALA A 40 -0.80 -8.74 4.94
C ALA A 40 -1.23 -9.73 6.02
N GLN A 41 -1.07 -9.34 7.29
CA GLN A 41 -1.35 -10.21 8.44
C GLN A 41 -2.78 -10.09 8.96
N GLY A 42 -3.30 -8.85 9.06
CA GLY A 42 -4.59 -8.52 9.70
C GLY A 42 -5.80 -9.15 9.02
N GLY A 43 -6.52 -8.39 8.20
CA GLY A 43 -7.67 -8.94 7.48
C GLY A 43 -8.27 -7.98 6.46
N VAL A 44 -9.53 -8.24 6.13
CA VAL A 44 -10.37 -7.36 5.32
C VAL A 44 -11.42 -6.76 6.25
N ALA A 45 -11.39 -5.43 6.41
CA ALA A 45 -12.40 -4.74 7.20
C ALA A 45 -13.75 -4.73 6.45
N ALA A 46 -14.82 -5.22 7.08
CA ALA A 46 -16.17 -5.23 6.56
C ALA A 46 -17.20 -5.27 7.70
N ALA A 47 -18.22 -4.42 7.62
CA ALA A 47 -19.30 -4.38 8.60
C ALA A 47 -20.24 -5.59 8.46
N LEU A 48 -19.84 -6.70 9.10
CA LEU A 48 -20.55 -7.99 9.09
C LEU A 48 -21.22 -8.31 10.44
N GLY A 49 -20.84 -7.61 11.50
CA GLY A 49 -21.37 -7.81 12.84
C GLY A 49 -22.76 -7.19 13.02
N PRO A 50 -23.59 -7.74 13.94
CA PRO A 50 -24.96 -7.26 14.16
C PRO A 50 -25.03 -5.85 14.78
N ASP A 51 -23.95 -5.38 15.42
CA ASP A 51 -23.82 -4.06 16.05
C ASP A 51 -23.02 -3.06 15.21
N ASP A 52 -22.79 -3.38 13.94
CA ASP A 52 -21.96 -2.64 13.01
C ASP A 52 -22.72 -2.22 11.74
N SER A 53 -22.17 -1.26 11.00
CA SER A 53 -22.72 -0.82 9.71
C SER A 53 -21.64 -0.19 8.82
N PRO A 54 -21.85 -0.12 7.50
CA PRO A 54 -20.97 0.61 6.59
C PRO A 54 -20.78 2.08 7.00
N VAL A 55 -21.80 2.73 7.56
CA VAL A 55 -21.72 4.12 8.03
C VAL A 55 -20.72 4.27 9.20
N LEU A 56 -20.71 3.32 10.13
CA LEU A 56 -19.73 3.29 11.22
C LEU A 56 -18.31 3.02 10.68
N HIS A 57 -18.17 2.13 9.70
CA HIS A 57 -16.89 1.88 9.03
C HIS A 57 -16.36 3.12 8.32
N ALA A 58 -17.24 3.85 7.62
CA ALA A 58 -16.92 5.09 6.94
C ALA A 58 -16.48 6.17 7.93
N ALA A 59 -17.16 6.30 9.07
CA ALA A 59 -16.79 7.24 10.13
C ALA A 59 -15.40 6.94 10.72
N ASP A 60 -15.11 5.67 11.00
CA ASP A 60 -13.78 5.23 11.46
C ASP A 60 -12.70 5.52 10.41
N THR A 61 -13.00 5.24 9.14
CA THR A 61 -12.06 5.48 8.02
C THR A 61 -11.75 6.96 7.85
N TRP A 62 -12.78 7.83 7.88
CA TRP A 62 -12.60 9.27 7.75
C TRP A 62 -11.81 9.87 8.92
N ARG A 63 -12.11 9.43 10.16
CA ARG A 63 -11.39 9.83 11.36
C ARG A 63 -9.93 9.38 11.32
N ALA A 64 -9.68 8.12 10.96
CA ALA A 64 -8.32 7.58 10.84
C ALA A 64 -7.51 8.32 9.78
N GLY A 65 -8.14 8.73 8.68
CA GLY A 65 -7.57 9.54 7.60
C GLY A 65 -7.37 11.02 7.93
N ALA A 66 -7.38 11.40 9.22
CA ALA A 66 -7.28 12.77 9.72
C ALA A 66 -8.30 13.73 9.09
N PHE A 67 -9.50 13.23 8.79
CA PHE A 67 -10.62 14.01 8.24
C PHE A 67 -10.41 14.58 6.83
N VAL A 68 -9.36 14.17 6.09
CA VAL A 68 -9.03 14.69 4.75
C VAL A 68 -9.28 13.69 3.60
N GLY A 69 -9.91 12.55 3.89
CA GLY A 69 -10.32 11.57 2.85
C GLY A 69 -11.57 12.01 2.06
N ASP A 70 -11.72 11.47 0.85
CA ASP A 70 -12.87 11.71 -0.03
C ASP A 70 -14.10 10.92 0.47
N ARG A 71 -15.13 11.65 0.92
CA ARG A 71 -16.30 11.06 1.58
C ARG A 71 -17.06 10.09 0.70
N ASP A 72 -17.34 10.46 -0.54
CA ASP A 72 -18.08 9.62 -1.48
C ASP A 72 -17.33 8.32 -1.79
N THR A 73 -16.00 8.38 -1.83
CA THR A 73 -15.14 7.21 -2.02
C THR A 73 -15.08 6.33 -0.78
N ILE A 74 -14.97 6.92 0.41
CA ILE A 74 -15.03 6.19 1.68
C ILE A 74 -16.38 5.45 1.79
N ASP A 75 -17.49 6.14 1.57
CA ASP A 75 -18.83 5.58 1.68
C ASP A 75 -19.04 4.45 0.67
N ARG A 76 -18.63 4.65 -0.59
CA ARG A 76 -18.74 3.63 -1.65
C ARG A 76 -17.93 2.37 -1.34
N ILE A 77 -16.68 2.52 -0.88
CA ILE A 77 -15.80 1.37 -0.62
C ILE A 77 -16.25 0.61 0.64
N THR A 78 -16.61 1.33 1.71
CA THR A 78 -17.10 0.72 2.96
C THR A 78 -18.46 0.04 2.78
N ALA A 79 -19.36 0.60 1.96
CA ALA A 79 -20.62 -0.04 1.58
C ALA A 79 -20.42 -1.35 0.81
N ALA A 80 -19.38 -1.45 -0.02
CA ALA A 80 -19.06 -2.66 -0.78
C ALA A 80 -18.35 -3.74 0.06
N ALA A 81 -17.89 -3.42 1.27
CA ALA A 81 -17.02 -4.29 2.05
C ALA A 81 -17.64 -5.64 2.45
N PRO A 82 -18.91 -5.72 2.90
CA PRO A 82 -19.54 -7.00 3.21
C PRO A 82 -19.57 -7.95 1.99
N ASP A 83 -19.99 -7.44 0.83
CA ASP A 83 -20.04 -8.21 -0.43
C ASP A 83 -18.64 -8.68 -0.86
N VAL A 84 -17.62 -7.84 -0.65
CA VAL A 84 -16.23 -8.24 -0.90
C VAL A 84 -15.85 -9.45 -0.07
N VAL A 85 -16.09 -9.44 1.24
CA VAL A 85 -15.74 -10.58 2.10
C VAL A 85 -16.53 -11.84 1.71
N HIS A 86 -17.83 -11.73 1.45
CA HIS A 86 -18.62 -12.86 0.97
C HIS A 86 -18.11 -13.41 -0.37
N SER A 87 -17.78 -12.54 -1.32
CA SER A 87 -17.25 -12.97 -2.63
C SER A 87 -15.90 -13.65 -2.52
N LEU A 88 -15.01 -13.18 -1.65
CA LEU A 88 -13.71 -13.80 -1.40
C LEU A 88 -13.90 -15.18 -0.72
N ALA A 89 -14.82 -15.29 0.23
CA ALA A 89 -15.17 -16.57 0.83
C ALA A 89 -15.73 -17.56 -0.23
N ALA A 90 -16.56 -17.10 -1.15
CA ALA A 90 -17.09 -17.90 -2.26
C ALA A 90 -15.99 -18.37 -3.25
N LEU A 91 -14.90 -17.60 -3.39
CA LEU A 91 -13.70 -18.01 -4.14
C LEU A 91 -12.79 -18.98 -3.35
N GLY A 92 -13.19 -19.37 -2.14
CA GLY A 92 -12.46 -20.31 -1.30
C GLY A 92 -11.39 -19.67 -0.41
N ALA A 93 -11.51 -18.39 -0.07
CA ALA A 93 -10.72 -17.80 1.01
C ALA A 93 -11.19 -18.36 2.37
N PRO A 94 -10.31 -19.00 3.15
CA PRO A 94 -10.68 -19.71 4.37
C PRO A 94 -10.77 -18.75 5.57
N PHE A 95 -11.72 -17.82 5.55
CA PHE A 95 -11.96 -16.94 6.70
C PHE A 95 -12.42 -17.74 7.92
N ASP A 96 -11.90 -17.35 9.09
CA ASP A 96 -12.23 -17.98 10.37
C ASP A 96 -13.72 -17.80 10.70
N ARG A 97 -14.30 -18.83 11.32
CA ARG A 97 -15.72 -18.91 11.64
C ARG A 97 -15.95 -19.09 13.13
N THR A 98 -17.06 -18.53 13.62
CA THR A 98 -17.58 -18.85 14.95
C THR A 98 -18.18 -20.27 14.96
N ALA A 99 -18.51 -20.79 16.15
CA ALA A 99 -19.23 -22.06 16.28
C ALA A 99 -20.61 -22.07 15.60
N THR A 100 -21.22 -20.88 15.40
CA THR A 100 -22.50 -20.70 14.70
C THR A 100 -22.35 -20.65 13.17
N GLY A 101 -21.12 -20.61 12.65
CA GLY A 101 -20.82 -20.52 11.22
C GLY A 101 -20.69 -19.09 10.69
N ASP A 102 -20.88 -18.07 11.53
CA ASP A 102 -20.66 -16.66 11.18
C ASP A 102 -19.17 -16.36 11.01
N PHE A 103 -18.83 -15.23 10.39
CA PHE A 103 -17.43 -14.79 10.36
C PHE A 103 -16.93 -14.46 11.76
N HIS A 104 -15.76 -14.96 12.13
CA HIS A 104 -15.05 -14.49 13.32
C HIS A 104 -14.40 -13.13 13.01
N LEU A 105 -14.74 -12.10 13.80
CA LEU A 105 -14.35 -10.71 13.51
C LEU A 105 -13.38 -10.16 14.56
N GLY A 106 -12.22 -9.71 14.09
CA GLY A 106 -11.20 -9.06 14.91
C GLY A 106 -11.41 -7.55 15.07
N LEU A 107 -10.61 -6.95 15.95
CA LEU A 107 -10.53 -5.51 16.20
C LEU A 107 -9.07 -5.05 16.07
N GLU A 108 -8.81 -4.04 15.24
CA GLU A 108 -7.51 -3.36 15.11
C GLU A 108 -7.66 -1.86 15.43
N GLY A 109 -6.55 -1.14 15.56
CA GLY A 109 -6.56 0.27 15.95
C GLY A 109 -7.35 1.15 14.99
N GLY A 110 -8.05 2.13 15.55
CA GLY A 110 -8.92 3.07 14.84
C GLY A 110 -10.34 2.58 14.56
N HIS A 111 -10.61 1.28 14.67
CA HIS A 111 -11.96 0.72 14.52
C HIS A 111 -12.78 0.88 15.80
N SER A 112 -14.06 1.17 15.66
CA SER A 112 -15.04 1.26 16.76
C SER A 112 -15.82 -0.04 16.99
N ARG A 113 -15.71 -1.02 16.08
CA ARG A 113 -16.43 -2.30 16.08
C ARG A 113 -15.53 -3.43 15.60
N HIS A 114 -15.85 -4.65 16.03
CA HIS A 114 -15.24 -5.88 15.52
C HIS A 114 -15.71 -6.12 14.08
N ARG A 115 -14.84 -5.86 13.11
CA ARG A 115 -15.20 -5.87 11.68
C ARG A 115 -14.16 -6.50 10.77
N ILE A 116 -13.10 -7.07 11.34
CA ILE A 116 -11.97 -7.54 10.55
C ILE A 116 -12.13 -9.03 10.31
N ALA A 117 -12.59 -9.39 9.11
CA ALA A 117 -12.61 -10.77 8.66
C ALA A 117 -11.17 -11.23 8.36
N HIS A 118 -10.73 -12.31 9.00
CA HIS A 118 -9.36 -12.79 8.96
C HIS A 118 -9.28 -14.31 8.78
N ALA A 119 -8.10 -14.79 8.42
CA ALA A 119 -7.74 -16.21 8.36
C ALA A 119 -6.46 -16.40 9.18
N ALA A 120 -6.64 -16.68 10.47
CA ALA A 120 -5.59 -16.54 11.50
C ALA A 120 -4.86 -15.18 11.36
N ASP A 121 -3.53 -15.20 11.34
CA ASP A 121 -2.65 -14.03 11.16
C ASP A 121 -1.99 -13.98 9.77
N ARG A 122 -2.59 -14.64 8.76
CA ARG A 122 -2.08 -14.72 7.38
C ARG A 122 -3.16 -14.43 6.33
N SER A 123 -4.07 -13.52 6.66
CA SER A 123 -5.23 -13.19 5.82
C SER A 123 -4.86 -12.78 4.39
N GLY A 124 -3.78 -12.02 4.21
CA GLY A 124 -3.29 -11.59 2.91
C GLY A 124 -2.93 -12.75 1.99
N ALA A 125 -2.11 -13.69 2.47
CA ALA A 125 -1.76 -14.89 1.74
C ALA A 125 -2.98 -15.74 1.41
N ALA A 126 -3.87 -15.95 2.39
CA ALA A 126 -5.07 -16.78 2.24
C ALA A 126 -6.03 -16.23 1.17
N VAL A 127 -6.35 -14.93 1.24
CA VAL A 127 -7.24 -14.22 0.31
C VAL A 127 -6.61 -14.14 -1.07
N THR A 128 -5.36 -13.66 -1.17
CA THR A 128 -4.70 -13.44 -2.47
C THR A 128 -4.49 -14.76 -3.21
N SER A 129 -4.14 -15.85 -2.50
CA SER A 129 -4.03 -17.18 -3.11
C SER A 129 -5.37 -17.70 -3.64
N ALA A 130 -6.48 -17.42 -2.97
CA ALA A 130 -7.81 -17.84 -3.44
C ALA A 130 -8.16 -17.17 -4.78
N VAL A 131 -7.93 -15.85 -4.88
CA VAL A 131 -8.15 -15.12 -6.14
C VAL A 131 -7.16 -15.56 -7.23
N ALA A 132 -5.89 -15.78 -6.89
CA ALA A 132 -4.89 -16.27 -7.84
C ALA A 132 -5.25 -17.64 -8.43
N ARG A 133 -5.75 -18.58 -7.60
CA ARG A 133 -6.26 -19.88 -8.08
C ARG A 133 -7.46 -19.71 -9.03
N ALA A 134 -8.38 -18.80 -8.72
CA ALA A 134 -9.51 -18.51 -9.58
C ALA A 134 -9.08 -17.94 -10.94
N VAL A 135 -8.08 -17.05 -10.95
CA VAL A 135 -7.46 -16.52 -12.18
C VAL A 135 -6.77 -17.64 -12.97
N ALA A 136 -5.96 -18.49 -12.32
CA ALA A 136 -5.26 -19.58 -12.98
C ALA A 136 -6.19 -20.64 -13.61
N ALA A 137 -7.42 -20.76 -13.11
CA ALA A 137 -8.44 -21.67 -13.63
C ALA A 137 -9.19 -21.13 -14.87
N ARG A 138 -8.93 -19.88 -15.29
CA ARG A 138 -9.64 -19.20 -16.39
C ARG A 138 -8.79 -19.21 -17.66
N SER A 139 -9.33 -19.78 -18.74
CA SER A 139 -8.64 -19.86 -20.04
C SER A 139 -8.68 -18.56 -20.85
N ASP A 140 -9.60 -17.65 -20.51
CA ASP A 140 -9.74 -16.33 -21.13
C ASP A 140 -8.80 -15.27 -20.55
N ILE A 141 -8.11 -15.56 -19.44
CA ILE A 141 -7.06 -14.71 -18.87
C ILE A 141 -5.70 -15.23 -19.35
N GLN A 142 -5.01 -14.45 -20.17
CA GLN A 142 -3.66 -14.79 -20.60
C GLN A 142 -2.63 -14.23 -19.62
N VAL A 143 -1.95 -15.09 -18.87
CA VAL A 143 -0.85 -14.67 -17.99
C VAL A 143 0.45 -14.58 -18.82
N VAL A 144 1.12 -13.44 -18.75
CA VAL A 144 2.40 -13.19 -19.41
C VAL A 144 3.45 -12.85 -18.36
N HIS A 145 4.56 -13.59 -18.36
CA HIS A 145 5.69 -13.35 -17.47
C HIS A 145 6.59 -12.27 -18.07
N GLY A 146 6.61 -11.09 -17.43
CA GLY A 146 7.39 -9.95 -17.86
C GLY A 146 7.12 -8.72 -17.01
N ARG A 147 7.92 -7.67 -17.23
CA ARG A 147 7.79 -6.37 -16.55
C ARG A 147 7.29 -5.34 -17.54
N ALA A 148 6.23 -4.61 -17.23
CA ALA A 148 5.83 -3.44 -18.02
C ALA A 148 6.88 -2.34 -17.87
N ILE A 149 7.61 -2.02 -18.93
CA ILE A 149 8.69 -1.04 -18.92
C ILE A 149 8.32 0.24 -19.66
N ARG A 150 7.20 0.28 -20.37
CA ARG A 150 6.76 1.48 -21.12
C ARG A 150 5.27 1.45 -21.40
N LEU A 151 4.63 2.60 -21.36
CA LEU A 151 3.29 2.80 -21.91
C LEU A 151 3.44 3.44 -23.30
N CYS A 152 2.90 2.78 -24.33
CA CYS A 152 2.80 3.37 -25.66
C CYS A 152 1.63 4.36 -25.66
N HIS A 153 1.84 5.52 -26.27
CA HIS A 153 0.83 6.57 -26.24
C HIS A 153 0.87 7.47 -27.48
N ASN A 154 -0.26 8.16 -27.69
CA ASN A 154 -0.40 9.30 -28.59
C ASN A 154 -1.03 10.45 -27.81
N GLY A 155 -0.24 11.50 -27.55
CA GLY A 155 -0.63 12.55 -26.60
C GLY A 155 -0.94 11.93 -25.23
N MET A 156 -2.09 12.28 -24.64
CA MET A 156 -2.54 11.76 -23.35
C MET A 156 -3.43 10.51 -23.48
N ARG A 157 -3.12 9.61 -24.42
CA ARG A 157 -3.91 8.40 -24.67
C ARG A 157 -3.04 7.17 -24.88
N ILE A 158 -3.38 6.08 -24.21
CA ILE A 158 -2.74 4.77 -24.35
C ILE A 158 -3.03 4.14 -25.73
N THR A 159 -1.98 3.55 -26.30
CA THR A 159 -2.02 2.75 -27.54
C THR A 159 -1.36 1.37 -27.38
N GLY A 160 -0.72 1.12 -26.23
CA GLY A 160 -0.17 -0.19 -25.91
C GLY A 160 0.72 -0.16 -24.67
N VAL A 161 1.39 -1.28 -24.42
CA VAL A 161 2.38 -1.42 -23.35
C VAL A 161 3.57 -2.24 -23.86
N VAL A 162 4.78 -1.78 -23.57
CA VAL A 162 6.00 -2.55 -23.81
C VAL A 162 6.33 -3.33 -22.54
N ILE A 163 6.51 -4.64 -22.71
CA ILE A 163 6.92 -5.56 -21.65
C ILE A 163 8.33 -6.07 -21.94
N ALA A 164 9.17 -6.13 -20.90
CA ALA A 164 10.43 -6.86 -20.93
C ALA A 164 10.21 -8.29 -20.43
N THR A 165 10.60 -9.26 -21.24
CA THR A 165 10.51 -10.71 -20.96
C THR A 165 11.90 -11.33 -21.01
N ALA A 166 12.01 -12.65 -20.80
CA ALA A 166 13.27 -13.37 -20.97
C ALA A 166 13.71 -13.40 -22.45
N GLU A 167 12.75 -13.30 -23.38
CA GLU A 167 12.96 -13.32 -24.82
C GLU A 167 13.27 -11.94 -25.42
N GLY A 168 13.10 -10.87 -24.63
CA GLY A 168 13.33 -9.48 -25.05
C GLY A 168 12.13 -8.56 -24.79
N GLU A 169 12.13 -7.39 -25.45
CA GLU A 169 11.02 -6.43 -25.38
C GLU A 169 9.92 -6.80 -26.37
N HIS A 170 8.66 -6.81 -25.90
CA HIS A 170 7.47 -7.03 -26.72
C HIS A 170 6.45 -5.92 -26.50
N THR A 171 5.78 -5.50 -27.56
CA THR A 171 4.67 -4.55 -27.48
C THR A 171 3.34 -5.30 -27.52
N ILE A 172 2.46 -5.01 -26.56
CA ILE A 172 1.06 -5.42 -26.60
C ILE A 172 0.23 -4.21 -26.99
N ASP A 173 -0.36 -4.25 -28.19
CA ASP A 173 -1.27 -3.21 -28.67
C ASP A 173 -2.58 -3.27 -27.87
N THR A 174 -2.93 -2.17 -27.22
CA THR A 174 -4.16 -2.04 -26.43
C THR A 174 -4.44 -0.57 -26.17
N ASP A 175 -5.71 -0.18 -26.09
CA ASP A 175 -6.09 1.14 -25.60
C ASP A 175 -6.61 1.11 -24.16
N ARG A 176 -6.40 -0.02 -23.46
CA ARG A 176 -6.89 -0.28 -22.11
C ARG A 176 -5.84 -0.91 -21.22
N VAL A 177 -5.24 -0.10 -20.34
CA VAL A 177 -4.24 -0.55 -19.37
C VAL A 177 -4.69 -0.26 -17.94
N VAL A 178 -4.72 -1.29 -17.08
CA VAL A 178 -4.97 -1.17 -15.64
C VAL A 178 -3.65 -1.40 -14.90
N LEU A 179 -3.13 -0.36 -14.24
CA LEU A 179 -1.95 -0.45 -13.39
C LEU A 179 -2.35 -0.92 -11.99
N ALA A 180 -1.78 -2.04 -11.54
CA ALA A 180 -1.99 -2.64 -10.23
C ALA A 180 -0.65 -3.08 -9.60
N THR A 181 0.36 -2.19 -9.70
CA THR A 181 1.77 -2.51 -9.45
C THR A 181 2.19 -2.50 -7.97
N GLY A 182 1.25 -2.23 -7.05
CA GLY A 182 1.56 -2.03 -5.63
C GLY A 182 2.21 -0.67 -5.34
N GLY A 183 2.65 -0.50 -4.09
CA GLY A 183 3.16 0.76 -3.58
C GLY A 183 4.62 1.09 -3.92
N LEU A 184 5.17 1.97 -3.10
CA LEU A 184 6.50 2.58 -3.24
C LEU A 184 7.38 2.41 -1.99
N GLY A 185 6.98 1.52 -1.07
CA GLY A 185 7.65 1.35 0.20
C GLY A 185 9.08 0.80 0.11
N GLY A 186 9.45 0.15 -1.00
CA GLY A 186 10.81 -0.32 -1.27
C GLY A 186 11.82 0.80 -1.55
N LEU A 187 11.34 2.05 -1.74
CA LEU A 187 12.20 3.23 -1.86
C LEU A 187 12.74 3.74 -0.52
N PHE A 188 12.34 3.15 0.61
CA PHE A 188 12.78 3.50 1.95
C PHE A 188 13.65 2.36 2.51
N ALA A 189 14.72 2.70 3.23
CA ALA A 189 15.62 1.72 3.83
C ALA A 189 14.93 0.94 4.96
N HIS A 190 14.18 1.62 5.84
CA HIS A 190 13.31 0.98 6.82
C HIS A 190 11.91 0.76 6.25
N THR A 191 11.67 -0.43 5.73
CA THR A 191 10.38 -0.80 5.12
C THR A 191 9.94 -2.21 5.51
N THR A 192 8.62 -2.40 5.57
CA THR A 192 7.98 -3.72 5.74
C THR A 192 7.47 -4.29 4.41
N ASN A 193 7.71 -3.56 3.31
CA ASN A 193 7.24 -3.91 1.98
C ASN A 193 8.25 -4.78 1.25
N PRO A 194 7.84 -5.54 0.22
CA PRO A 194 8.78 -6.13 -0.72
C PRO A 194 9.74 -5.06 -1.26
N THR A 195 11.04 -5.38 -1.31
CA THR A 195 12.06 -4.45 -1.83
C THR A 195 11.83 -4.08 -3.30
N SER A 196 11.06 -4.88 -4.04
CA SER A 196 10.60 -4.60 -5.39
C SER A 196 9.50 -3.54 -5.50
N ALA A 197 8.87 -3.11 -4.40
CA ALA A 197 7.82 -2.10 -4.39
C ALA A 197 8.40 -0.68 -4.58
N LEU A 198 8.89 -0.40 -5.79
CA LEU A 198 9.62 0.83 -6.14
C LEU A 198 8.75 1.90 -6.81
N GLY A 199 7.41 1.78 -6.75
CA GLY A 199 6.51 2.76 -7.37
C GLY A 199 6.44 2.69 -8.89
N GLN A 200 6.62 1.50 -9.49
CA GLN A 200 6.67 1.31 -10.95
C GLN A 200 5.43 1.88 -11.68
N GLY A 201 4.23 1.68 -11.15
CA GLY A 201 3.00 2.25 -11.73
C GLY A 201 3.00 3.77 -11.70
N VAL A 202 3.47 4.37 -10.60
CA VAL A 202 3.64 5.82 -10.47
C VAL A 202 4.65 6.33 -11.51
N ALA A 203 5.79 5.68 -11.67
CA ALA A 203 6.77 6.02 -12.68
C ALA A 203 6.18 5.95 -14.11
N LEU A 204 5.54 4.83 -14.47
CA LEU A 204 4.91 4.63 -15.78
C LEU A 204 3.87 5.71 -16.10
N GLY A 205 2.96 5.98 -15.16
CA GLY A 205 1.90 6.97 -15.38
C GLY A 205 2.41 8.41 -15.34
N ALA A 206 3.22 8.78 -14.35
CA ALA A 206 3.64 10.16 -14.17
C ALA A 206 4.63 10.64 -15.24
N ARG A 207 5.51 9.75 -15.74
CA ARG A 207 6.36 10.08 -16.90
C ARG A 207 5.55 10.35 -18.17
N LEU A 208 4.36 9.76 -18.28
CA LEU A 208 3.40 10.03 -19.35
C LEU A 208 2.55 11.30 -19.09
N GLY A 209 2.72 11.96 -17.94
CA GLY A 209 1.94 13.14 -17.55
C GLY A 209 0.64 12.81 -16.81
N ALA A 210 0.43 11.57 -16.37
CA ALA A 210 -0.65 11.28 -15.44
C ALA A 210 -0.44 12.07 -14.14
N LYS A 211 -1.49 12.72 -13.63
CA LYS A 211 -1.38 13.47 -12.37
C LYS A 211 -1.14 12.51 -11.21
N VAL A 212 -0.22 12.88 -10.34
CA VAL A 212 -0.01 12.24 -9.03
C VAL A 212 -0.56 13.14 -7.93
N ALA A 213 -0.85 12.56 -6.77
CA ALA A 213 -1.24 13.31 -5.58
C ALA A 213 -0.76 12.61 -4.32
N ASP A 214 -0.53 13.41 -3.27
CA ASP A 214 -0.32 12.95 -1.90
C ASP A 214 0.85 11.97 -1.71
N LEU A 215 1.86 11.99 -2.59
CA LEU A 215 3.01 11.07 -2.54
C LEU A 215 3.82 11.17 -1.23
N HIS A 216 3.72 12.30 -0.54
CA HIS A 216 4.31 12.50 0.79
C HIS A 216 3.55 11.78 1.91
N LEU A 217 2.30 11.37 1.68
CA LEU A 217 1.48 10.62 2.63
C LEU A 217 1.84 9.14 2.54
N VAL A 218 2.90 8.80 3.27
CA VAL A 218 3.42 7.44 3.45
C VAL A 218 3.24 7.04 4.91
N GLN A 219 2.55 5.94 5.18
CA GLN A 219 2.31 5.45 6.53
C GLN A 219 3.51 4.64 7.03
N PHE A 220 3.91 4.95 8.26
CA PHE A 220 4.91 4.20 9.00
C PHE A 220 4.20 3.30 10.00
N HIS A 221 4.49 1.99 9.97
CA HIS A 221 4.07 1.09 11.04
C HIS A 221 5.02 1.27 12.23
N PRO A 222 4.53 1.47 13.47
CA PRO A 222 5.39 1.83 14.60
C PRO A 222 6.30 0.68 15.11
N THR A 223 5.93 -0.56 14.82
CA THR A 223 6.51 -1.77 15.43
C THR A 223 7.07 -2.74 14.38
N ALA A 224 8.00 -2.28 13.54
CA ALA A 224 8.82 -3.19 12.73
C ALA A 224 10.00 -3.70 13.57
N LEU A 225 10.32 -4.99 13.45
CA LEU A 225 11.34 -5.66 14.24
C LEU A 225 12.74 -5.23 13.80
N ASP A 226 13.49 -4.58 14.69
CA ASP A 226 14.82 -4.02 14.39
C ASP A 226 15.92 -5.07 14.64
N VAL A 227 16.06 -6.00 13.70
CA VAL A 227 16.97 -7.17 13.76
C VAL A 227 17.93 -7.24 12.57
N GLY A 228 18.14 -6.13 11.86
CA GLY A 228 19.04 -6.07 10.70
C GLY A 228 18.56 -6.81 9.45
N ALA A 229 17.26 -7.13 9.36
CA ALA A 229 16.66 -7.75 8.18
C ALA A 229 16.07 -6.69 7.23
N ASP A 230 16.19 -6.95 5.91
CA ASP A 230 15.60 -6.14 4.85
C ASP A 230 14.80 -7.05 3.88
N PRO A 231 13.48 -6.87 3.75
CA PRO A 231 12.67 -5.90 4.47
C PRO A 231 12.50 -6.24 5.95
N MET A 232 12.18 -5.22 6.75
CA MET A 232 11.98 -5.35 8.19
C MET A 232 10.73 -6.18 8.48
N PRO A 233 10.83 -7.19 9.36
CA PRO A 233 9.67 -7.97 9.73
C PRO A 233 8.64 -7.16 10.52
N LEU A 234 7.37 -7.34 10.19
CA LEU A 234 6.28 -6.64 10.85
C LEU A 234 5.83 -7.38 12.12
N VAL A 235 5.87 -6.69 13.27
CA VAL A 235 5.15 -7.12 14.49
C VAL A 235 3.76 -6.48 14.47
N THR A 236 2.72 -7.32 14.42
CA THR A 236 1.33 -6.88 14.23
C THR A 236 0.85 -5.88 15.28
N GLU A 237 0.04 -4.93 14.83
CA GLU A 237 -0.69 -3.99 15.69
C GLU A 237 -1.63 -4.69 16.68
N ALA A 238 -2.14 -5.88 16.33
CA ALA A 238 -3.01 -6.66 17.21
C ALA A 238 -2.32 -7.02 18.54
N LEU A 239 -0.98 -7.05 18.60
CA LEU A 239 -0.24 -7.31 19.82
C LEU A 239 -0.36 -6.15 20.82
N ARG A 240 -0.33 -4.89 20.33
CA ARG A 240 -0.62 -3.70 21.14
C ARG A 240 -2.06 -3.70 21.64
N GLY A 241 -3.01 -4.05 20.76
CA GLY A 241 -4.43 -4.23 21.12
C GLY A 241 -4.67 -5.32 22.17
N ALA A 242 -3.80 -6.33 22.24
CA ALA A 242 -3.82 -7.39 23.24
C ALA A 242 -3.10 -7.02 24.55
N GLY A 243 -2.58 -5.80 24.66
CA GLY A 243 -1.99 -5.25 25.89
C GLY A 243 -0.48 -5.08 25.87
N ALA A 244 0.24 -5.43 24.79
CA ALA A 244 1.67 -5.19 24.72
C ALA A 244 2.00 -3.68 24.82
N VAL A 245 3.08 -3.36 25.53
CA VAL A 245 3.47 -1.98 25.84
C VAL A 245 4.76 -1.59 25.11
N LEU A 246 4.92 -0.29 24.82
CA LEU A 246 6.15 0.23 24.23
C LEU A 246 7.01 0.91 25.30
N LEU A 247 8.27 0.50 25.37
CA LEU A 247 9.23 0.91 26.39
C LEU A 247 10.40 1.67 25.76
N SER A 248 10.79 2.79 26.36
CA SER A 248 12.01 3.53 26.10
C SER A 248 12.90 3.44 27.33
N ASP A 249 14.07 2.82 27.20
CA ASP A 249 14.97 2.49 28.33
C ASP A 249 14.25 1.78 29.50
N GLY A 250 13.28 0.92 29.16
CA GLY A 250 12.47 0.16 30.11
C GLY A 250 11.27 0.90 30.70
N GLN A 251 11.00 2.15 30.31
CA GLN A 251 9.87 2.94 30.78
C GLN A 251 8.82 3.13 29.69
N ARG A 252 7.53 2.98 30.04
CA ARG A 252 6.42 3.22 29.10
C ARG A 252 6.33 4.71 28.76
N PHE A 253 6.23 5.04 27.48
CA PHE A 253 6.34 6.43 27.00
C PHE A 253 5.21 6.90 26.07
N VAL A 254 4.31 6.01 25.66
CA VAL A 254 3.21 6.33 24.73
C VAL A 254 1.98 5.49 25.04
N ASP A 255 0.80 5.99 24.67
CA ASP A 255 -0.42 5.19 24.59
C ASP A 255 -0.43 4.39 23.27
N GLU A 256 -0.31 3.07 23.38
CA GLU A 256 -0.15 2.14 22.26
C GLU A 256 -1.40 2.01 21.39
N LEU A 257 -2.55 2.50 21.85
CA LEU A 257 -3.82 2.47 21.11
C LEU A 257 -4.07 3.75 20.30
N GLN A 258 -3.16 4.73 20.36
CA GLN A 258 -3.20 5.90 19.48
C GLN A 258 -3.02 5.50 18.01
N PRO A 259 -3.46 6.36 17.06
CA PRO A 259 -3.21 6.15 15.63
C PRO A 259 -1.74 5.93 15.28
N ARG A 260 -1.48 5.16 14.21
CA ARG A 260 -0.13 4.74 13.79
C ARG A 260 0.85 5.89 13.63
N ASP A 261 0.42 7.00 13.05
CA ASP A 261 1.25 8.19 12.84
C ASP A 261 1.69 8.83 14.17
N VAL A 262 0.84 8.82 15.20
CA VAL A 262 1.17 9.31 16.55
C VAL A 262 2.20 8.39 17.20
N VAL A 263 1.95 7.08 17.20
CA VAL A 263 2.84 6.10 17.84
C VAL A 263 4.20 6.04 17.12
N ALA A 264 4.20 6.05 15.79
CA ALA A 264 5.43 6.05 14.98
C ALA A 264 6.27 7.32 15.25
N ALA A 265 5.63 8.49 15.37
CA ALA A 265 6.33 9.72 15.73
C ALA A 265 6.91 9.68 17.14
N ALA A 266 6.19 9.09 18.12
CA ALA A 266 6.72 8.91 19.47
C ALA A 266 7.94 7.99 19.48
N VAL A 267 7.86 6.82 18.83
CA VAL A 267 8.98 5.88 18.70
C VAL A 267 10.19 6.55 18.03
N TRP A 268 9.97 7.29 16.93
CA TRP A 268 11.06 7.97 16.21
C TRP A 268 11.77 9.04 17.05
N ARG A 269 11.03 9.78 17.89
CA ARG A 269 11.63 10.77 18.81
C ARG A 269 12.56 10.11 19.82
N GLU A 270 12.14 9.01 20.42
CA GLU A 270 12.95 8.26 21.37
C GLU A 270 14.22 7.69 20.72
N LEU A 271 14.11 7.13 19.50
CA LEU A 271 15.28 6.64 18.75
C LEU A 271 16.26 7.75 18.37
N THR A 272 15.75 8.95 18.04
CA THR A 272 16.60 10.13 17.73
C THR A 272 17.41 10.59 18.95
N LEU A 273 16.90 10.33 20.17
CA LEU A 273 17.61 10.55 21.43
C LEU A 273 18.59 9.41 21.79
N GLN A 274 18.82 8.47 20.87
CA GLN A 274 19.69 7.29 21.06
C GLN A 274 19.22 6.36 22.20
N ARG A 275 17.94 6.40 22.55
CA ARG A 275 17.36 5.51 23.57
C ARG A 275 17.02 4.14 22.99
N ARG A 276 16.99 3.13 23.85
CA ARG A 276 16.58 1.78 23.45
C ARG A 276 15.05 1.69 23.46
N VAL A 277 14.44 1.55 22.28
CA VAL A 277 13.00 1.39 22.14
C VAL A 277 12.64 -0.08 21.88
N THR A 278 11.73 -0.62 22.68
CA THR A 278 11.32 -2.03 22.61
C THR A 278 9.81 -2.21 22.79
N LEU A 279 9.26 -3.30 22.27
CA LEU A 279 7.91 -3.78 22.54
C LEU A 279 7.97 -4.92 23.56
N ASP A 280 7.22 -4.79 24.65
CA ASP A 280 7.06 -5.82 25.67
C ASP A 280 5.68 -6.47 25.55
N ALA A 281 5.67 -7.76 25.21
CA ALA A 281 4.47 -8.61 25.15
C ALA A 281 4.54 -9.77 26.15
N THR A 282 5.49 -9.76 27.08
CA THR A 282 5.73 -10.88 28.01
C THR A 282 4.55 -11.14 28.95
N HIS A 283 3.74 -10.11 29.21
CA HIS A 283 2.51 -10.18 30.01
C HIS A 283 1.25 -10.47 29.19
N VAL A 284 1.33 -10.58 27.86
CA VAL A 284 0.17 -10.90 27.02
C VAL A 284 -0.18 -12.39 27.20
N PRO A 285 -1.39 -12.72 27.70
CA PRO A 285 -1.77 -14.12 27.94
C PRO A 285 -1.74 -14.94 26.66
N ASP A 286 -1.18 -16.14 26.72
CA ASP A 286 -1.10 -17.11 25.62
C ASP A 286 -0.53 -16.55 24.31
N VAL A 287 0.42 -15.60 24.40
CA VAL A 287 0.97 -14.88 23.24
C VAL A 287 1.48 -15.81 22.13
N LEU A 288 2.10 -16.94 22.48
CA LEU A 288 2.62 -17.91 21.52
C LEU A 288 1.53 -18.60 20.70
N HIS A 289 0.35 -18.84 21.31
CA HIS A 289 -0.77 -19.50 20.64
C HIS A 289 -1.66 -18.50 19.91
N ARG A 290 -1.87 -17.31 20.48
CA ARG A 290 -2.70 -16.25 19.87
C ARG A 290 -2.02 -15.53 18.72
N PHE A 291 -0.68 -15.48 18.71
CA PHE A 291 0.11 -14.77 17.70
C PHE A 291 1.21 -15.67 17.13
N THR A 292 0.82 -16.83 16.59
CA THR A 292 1.77 -17.85 16.14
C THR A 292 2.73 -17.34 15.05
N ALA A 293 2.28 -16.54 14.08
CA ALA A 293 3.18 -15.96 13.07
C ALA A 293 4.17 -14.96 13.67
N VAL A 294 3.78 -14.20 14.71
CA VAL A 294 4.71 -13.32 15.45
C VAL A 294 5.72 -14.17 16.23
N ALA A 295 5.26 -15.20 16.93
CA ALA A 295 6.13 -16.12 17.66
C ALA A 295 7.14 -16.83 16.73
N ASP A 296 6.67 -17.32 15.59
CA ASP A 296 7.53 -17.93 14.56
C ASP A 296 8.49 -16.91 13.96
N LEU A 297 8.03 -15.67 13.75
CA LEU A 297 8.87 -14.58 13.28
C LEU A 297 10.00 -14.28 14.26
N CYS A 298 9.68 -14.05 15.53
CA CYS A 298 10.67 -13.80 16.58
C CYS A 298 11.67 -14.97 16.66
N ARG A 299 11.19 -16.22 16.64
CA ARG A 299 12.05 -17.41 16.71
C ARG A 299 13.05 -17.49 15.55
N ARG A 300 12.64 -17.14 14.32
CA ARG A 300 13.55 -17.10 13.15
C ARG A 300 14.69 -16.08 13.30
N HIS A 301 14.49 -15.06 14.13
CA HIS A 301 15.48 -14.04 14.45
C HIS A 301 16.13 -14.23 15.83
N GLY A 302 15.96 -15.41 16.44
CA GLY A 302 16.60 -15.74 17.73
C GLY A 302 15.99 -15.03 18.94
N LEU A 303 14.73 -14.59 18.86
CA LEU A 303 14.00 -13.91 19.93
C LEU A 303 12.82 -14.76 20.43
N ASP A 304 12.49 -14.64 21.73
CA ASP A 304 11.28 -15.20 22.33
C ASP A 304 10.32 -14.10 22.79
N VAL A 305 9.21 -13.90 22.05
CA VAL A 305 8.18 -12.89 22.36
C VAL A 305 7.52 -13.07 23.73
N ALA A 306 7.57 -14.27 24.32
CA ALA A 306 7.01 -14.54 25.64
C ALA A 306 8.00 -14.23 26.79
N ARG A 307 9.27 -13.96 26.48
CA ARG A 307 10.33 -13.82 27.50
C ARG A 307 11.19 -12.57 27.35
N GLU A 308 11.20 -11.96 26.17
CA GLU A 308 12.12 -10.88 25.82
C GLU A 308 11.37 -9.69 25.22
N HIS A 309 11.91 -8.47 25.46
CA HIS A 309 11.40 -7.27 24.80
C HIS A 309 11.97 -7.19 23.37
N LEU A 310 11.09 -7.01 22.40
CA LEU A 310 11.45 -6.99 20.99
C LEU A 310 12.00 -5.61 20.61
N PRO A 311 13.20 -5.50 20.01
CA PRO A 311 13.67 -4.22 19.48
C PRO A 311 12.79 -3.80 18.31
N ILE A 312 12.33 -2.54 18.32
CA ILE A 312 11.42 -2.03 17.30
C ILE A 312 11.84 -0.68 16.76
N ARG A 313 11.43 -0.38 15.53
CA ARG A 313 11.43 0.97 14.95
C ARG A 313 10.26 1.18 13.99
N PRO A 314 9.96 2.44 13.65
CA PRO A 314 9.02 2.74 12.60
C PRO A 314 9.60 2.34 11.24
N ALA A 315 8.77 1.78 10.37
CA ALA A 315 9.14 1.44 9.01
C ALA A 315 8.00 1.76 8.05
N VAL A 316 8.31 2.17 6.82
CA VAL A 316 7.32 2.40 5.78
C VAL A 316 6.51 1.12 5.53
N HIS A 317 5.20 1.29 5.46
CA HIS A 317 4.26 0.18 5.42
C HIS A 317 3.18 0.34 4.35
N TYR A 318 2.77 1.56 4.03
CA TYR A 318 1.75 1.79 3.01
C TYR A 318 1.88 3.17 2.36
N ALA A 319 1.64 3.28 1.07
CA ALA A 319 1.51 4.56 0.37
C ALA A 319 0.03 4.95 0.22
N MET A 320 -0.38 6.08 0.83
CA MET A 320 -1.74 6.62 0.64
C MET A 320 -1.84 7.45 -0.65
N GLY A 321 -0.72 8.06 -1.06
CA GLY A 321 -0.58 8.74 -2.35
C GLY A 321 -0.26 7.81 -3.50
N GLY A 322 -0.27 8.37 -4.72
CA GLY A 322 -0.05 7.61 -5.95
C GLY A 322 -0.57 8.35 -7.18
N LEU A 323 -0.89 7.60 -8.24
CA LEU A 323 -1.56 8.14 -9.42
C LEU A 323 -2.97 8.61 -9.04
N ARG A 324 -3.28 9.88 -9.32
CA ARG A 324 -4.60 10.44 -9.03
C ARG A 324 -5.63 9.81 -9.95
N VAL A 325 -6.67 9.26 -9.36
CA VAL A 325 -7.79 8.65 -10.10
C VAL A 325 -9.13 9.27 -9.76
N ASP A 326 -10.11 9.11 -10.66
CA ASP A 326 -11.51 9.40 -10.39
C ASP A 326 -12.24 8.24 -9.69
N HIS A 327 -13.55 8.38 -9.45
CA HIS A 327 -14.38 7.35 -8.81
C HIS A 327 -14.47 6.02 -9.58
N ARG A 328 -14.04 6.00 -10.85
CA ARG A 328 -13.97 4.80 -11.71
C ARG A 328 -12.55 4.30 -11.90
N CYS A 329 -11.62 4.81 -11.09
CA CYS A 329 -10.20 4.49 -11.13
C CYS A 329 -9.46 4.96 -12.40
N ARG A 330 -10.04 5.89 -13.18
CA ARG A 330 -9.37 6.46 -14.36
C ARG A 330 -8.32 7.46 -13.94
N THR A 331 -7.14 7.38 -14.54
CA THR A 331 -6.13 8.44 -14.42
C THR A 331 -6.48 9.62 -15.34
N THR A 332 -5.65 10.67 -15.35
CA THR A 332 -5.79 11.76 -16.33
C THR A 332 -5.32 11.39 -17.75
N VAL A 333 -4.74 10.19 -17.93
CA VAL A 333 -4.39 9.64 -19.25
C VAL A 333 -5.54 8.75 -19.72
N SER A 334 -6.04 9.04 -20.93
CA SER A 334 -7.13 8.28 -21.56
C SER A 334 -6.72 6.83 -21.84
N GLY A 335 -7.53 5.86 -21.42
CA GLY A 335 -7.21 4.43 -21.56
C GLY A 335 -6.28 3.88 -20.48
N LEU A 336 -5.99 4.67 -19.43
CA LEU A 336 -5.17 4.25 -18.30
C LEU A 336 -5.94 4.34 -16.98
N TRP A 337 -6.00 3.23 -16.27
CA TRP A 337 -6.54 3.12 -14.91
C TRP A 337 -5.42 2.79 -13.92
N ALA A 338 -5.61 3.13 -12.66
CA ALA A 338 -4.74 2.72 -11.55
C ALA A 338 -5.58 2.25 -10.36
N VAL A 339 -5.19 1.15 -9.72
CA VAL A 339 -5.95 0.49 -8.65
C VAL A 339 -5.06 0.04 -7.50
N GLY A 340 -5.66 -0.13 -6.32
CA GLY A 340 -4.94 -0.45 -5.09
C GLY A 340 -3.88 0.61 -4.76
N GLU A 341 -2.76 0.18 -4.17
CA GLU A 341 -1.76 1.06 -3.56
C GLU A 341 -0.98 1.94 -4.56
N CYS A 342 -0.98 1.65 -5.87
CA CYS A 342 -0.35 2.56 -6.83
C CYS A 342 -1.23 3.79 -7.15
N ALA A 343 -2.48 3.80 -6.68
CA ALA A 343 -3.45 4.85 -6.93
C ALA A 343 -3.75 5.67 -5.68
N ARG A 344 -3.87 6.99 -5.86
CA ARG A 344 -4.48 7.88 -4.89
C ARG A 344 -5.99 7.90 -5.15
N THR A 345 -6.71 6.99 -4.48
CA THR A 345 -8.15 6.78 -4.65
C THR A 345 -9.00 7.80 -3.89
N GLY A 346 -8.48 8.32 -2.77
CA GLY A 346 -9.21 9.16 -1.81
C GLY A 346 -9.68 8.43 -0.56
N LEU A 347 -9.56 7.10 -0.47
CA LEU A 347 -10.04 6.30 0.68
C LEU A 347 -9.34 6.66 2.00
N HIS A 348 -8.02 6.82 1.97
CA HIS A 348 -7.21 6.80 3.19
C HIS A 348 -6.94 8.17 3.81
N GLY A 349 -7.27 9.27 3.11
CA GLY A 349 -6.86 10.60 3.53
C GLY A 349 -5.35 10.66 3.86
N ALA A 350 -5.00 11.23 5.00
CA ALA A 350 -3.60 11.37 5.43
C ALA A 350 -3.07 10.21 6.28
N ASN A 351 -3.88 9.20 6.58
CA ASN A 351 -3.45 8.03 7.34
C ASN A 351 -4.43 6.86 7.16
N ARG A 352 -3.93 5.72 6.69
CA ARG A 352 -4.75 4.54 6.43
C ARG A 352 -5.26 3.87 7.72
N LEU A 353 -6.56 3.56 7.76
CA LEU A 353 -7.13 2.64 8.74
C LEU A 353 -6.67 1.20 8.48
N ALA A 354 -6.30 0.49 9.55
CA ALA A 354 -5.83 -0.88 9.44
C ALA A 354 -6.89 -1.79 8.76
N SER A 355 -6.44 -2.81 8.02
CA SER A 355 -7.29 -3.73 7.25
C SER A 355 -8.16 -3.13 6.10
N ASN A 356 -8.05 -1.84 5.78
CA ASN A 356 -8.71 -1.25 4.59
C ASN A 356 -7.95 -1.46 3.26
N SER A 357 -6.66 -1.82 3.25
CA SER A 357 -5.87 -1.91 2.01
C SER A 357 -6.27 -3.09 1.11
N LEU A 358 -6.54 -4.27 1.69
CA LEU A 358 -7.03 -5.42 0.93
C LEU A 358 -8.46 -5.17 0.40
N LEU A 359 -9.29 -4.48 1.18
CA LEU A 359 -10.61 -4.04 0.74
C LEU A 359 -10.50 -3.10 -0.47
N GLU A 360 -9.67 -2.06 -0.38
CA GLU A 360 -9.43 -1.13 -1.49
C GLU A 360 -8.97 -1.86 -2.74
N ALA A 361 -8.01 -2.78 -2.62
CA ALA A 361 -7.48 -3.55 -3.73
C ALA A 361 -8.60 -4.27 -4.51
N VAL A 362 -9.50 -4.97 -3.82
CA VAL A 362 -10.61 -5.69 -4.48
C VAL A 362 -11.63 -4.72 -5.08
N VAL A 363 -12.07 -3.71 -4.31
CA VAL A 363 -13.13 -2.79 -4.78
C VAL A 363 -12.65 -1.98 -5.99
N THR A 364 -11.44 -1.43 -5.93
CA THR A 364 -10.89 -0.62 -7.02
C THR A 364 -10.54 -1.46 -8.24
N GLY A 365 -9.98 -2.67 -8.03
CA GLY A 365 -9.74 -3.62 -9.12
C GLY A 365 -11.01 -3.95 -9.91
N ARG A 366 -12.11 -4.27 -9.21
CA ARG A 366 -13.42 -4.53 -9.85
C ARG A 366 -14.01 -3.28 -10.52
N ALA A 367 -13.89 -2.12 -9.89
CA ALA A 367 -14.39 -0.86 -10.46
C ALA A 367 -13.68 -0.50 -11.78
N ALA A 368 -12.35 -0.56 -11.79
CA ALA A 368 -11.56 -0.31 -12.99
C ALA A 368 -11.86 -1.33 -14.10
N ALA A 369 -11.98 -2.61 -13.75
CA ALA A 369 -12.33 -3.67 -14.69
C ALA A 369 -13.66 -3.41 -15.41
N ARG A 370 -14.72 -3.08 -14.66
CA ARG A 370 -16.05 -2.78 -15.23
C ARG A 370 -16.01 -1.57 -16.14
N ASP A 371 -15.29 -0.53 -15.74
CA ASP A 371 -15.18 0.69 -16.54
C ASP A 371 -14.32 0.48 -17.81
N ALA A 372 -13.22 -0.28 -17.72
CA ALA A 372 -12.38 -0.65 -18.86
C ALA A 372 -13.09 -1.61 -19.83
N ALA A 373 -13.96 -2.50 -19.35
CA ALA A 373 -14.80 -3.35 -20.19
C ALA A 373 -15.81 -2.53 -21.01
N ALA A 374 -16.37 -1.48 -20.40
CA ALA A 374 -17.30 -0.55 -21.06
C ALA A 374 -16.61 0.57 -21.86
N TRP A 375 -15.27 0.57 -21.92
CA TRP A 375 -14.52 1.62 -22.59
C TRP A 375 -14.68 1.55 -24.10
N THR A 376 -15.14 2.65 -24.70
CA THR A 376 -15.18 2.82 -26.14
C THR A 376 -13.96 3.63 -26.61
N PRO A 377 -13.08 3.04 -27.45
CA PRO A 377 -11.99 3.77 -28.07
C PRO A 377 -12.52 4.99 -28.84
N ARG A 378 -11.83 6.13 -28.78
CA ARG A 378 -12.02 7.18 -29.80
C ARG A 378 -11.18 6.82 -31.05
N PRO A 379 -11.55 7.15 -32.29
CA PRO A 379 -10.68 6.90 -33.45
C PRO A 379 -9.38 7.71 -33.38
N GLY A 380 -8.26 7.16 -33.88
CA GLY A 380 -7.01 7.90 -34.14
C GLY A 380 -5.78 6.98 -34.32
N VAL A 381 -5.04 7.14 -35.43
CA VAL A 381 -3.78 6.44 -35.73
C VAL A 381 -2.68 7.49 -35.83
N HIS A 382 -1.81 7.64 -34.83
CA HIS A 382 -0.76 8.67 -34.85
C HIS A 382 0.47 8.22 -34.03
N PRO A 383 1.66 8.83 -34.25
CA PRO A 383 2.93 8.21 -33.99
C PRO A 383 3.25 8.04 -32.50
N LEU A 384 4.05 7.01 -32.21
CA LEU A 384 4.58 6.69 -30.89
C LEU A 384 5.52 7.81 -30.42
N LEU A 385 5.28 8.37 -29.23
CA LEU A 385 6.26 9.20 -28.54
C LEU A 385 7.11 8.33 -27.60
N ASP A 386 8.41 8.60 -27.56
CA ASP A 386 9.42 7.78 -26.87
C ASP A 386 9.79 8.42 -25.51
N VAL A 387 8.95 8.21 -24.50
CA VAL A 387 9.38 8.37 -23.10
C VAL A 387 9.82 6.99 -22.63
N ARG A 388 11.12 6.82 -22.37
CA ARG A 388 11.67 5.56 -21.87
C ARG A 388 11.82 5.64 -20.35
N PRO A 389 10.98 4.94 -19.58
CA PRO A 389 11.35 4.54 -18.23
C PRO A 389 12.66 3.76 -18.29
N THR A 390 13.47 3.91 -17.24
CA THR A 390 14.84 3.40 -17.19
C THR A 390 14.94 2.40 -16.06
N ALA A 391 15.69 1.32 -16.29
CA ALA A 391 15.95 0.35 -15.24
C ALA A 391 16.63 1.04 -14.05
N THR A 392 16.21 0.70 -12.85
CA THR A 392 16.83 1.24 -11.63
C THR A 392 18.25 0.73 -11.47
N ASP A 393 19.21 1.65 -11.35
CA ASP A 393 20.60 1.32 -11.02
C ASP A 393 20.70 0.98 -9.51
N PRO A 394 21.34 -0.15 -9.11
CA PRO A 394 21.47 -0.52 -7.71
C PRO A 394 22.12 0.55 -6.83
N LEU A 395 23.14 1.27 -7.32
CA LEU A 395 23.80 2.35 -6.57
C LEU A 395 22.88 3.56 -6.40
N VAL A 396 22.07 3.85 -7.42
CA VAL A 396 21.04 4.90 -7.32
C VAL A 396 19.96 4.50 -6.32
N LEU A 397 19.55 3.23 -6.31
CA LEU A 397 18.57 2.72 -5.34
C LEU A 397 19.06 2.85 -3.90
N ASP A 398 20.32 2.52 -3.61
CA ASP A 398 20.90 2.66 -2.27
C ASP A 398 20.91 4.13 -1.81
N LEU A 399 21.27 5.05 -2.71
CA LEU A 399 21.20 6.49 -2.46
C LEU A 399 19.76 6.96 -2.22
N VAL A 400 18.81 6.50 -3.04
CA VAL A 400 17.38 6.80 -2.90
C VAL A 400 16.87 6.36 -1.54
N ARG A 401 17.13 5.11 -1.14
CA ARG A 401 16.69 4.53 0.12
C ARG A 401 17.23 5.28 1.32
N THR A 402 18.52 5.63 1.28
CA THR A 402 19.16 6.43 2.33
C THR A 402 18.55 7.84 2.40
N THR A 403 18.41 8.51 1.25
CA THR A 403 17.91 9.88 1.17
C THR A 403 16.46 10.00 1.67
N LEU A 404 15.58 9.08 1.27
CA LEU A 404 14.18 9.11 1.70
C LEU A 404 14.03 8.80 3.18
N ASP A 405 14.80 7.86 3.73
CA ASP A 405 14.75 7.56 5.16
C ASP A 405 15.21 8.75 6.01
N GLU A 406 16.30 9.40 5.63
CA GLU A 406 16.87 10.50 6.39
C GLU A 406 16.02 11.78 6.33
N HIS A 407 15.35 12.04 5.20
CA HIS A 407 14.77 13.36 4.92
C HIS A 407 13.26 13.33 4.64
N CYS A 408 12.72 12.19 4.23
CA CYS A 408 11.30 11.98 3.96
C CYS A 408 10.66 10.97 4.92
N GLY A 409 11.34 10.63 6.02
CA GLY A 409 10.90 9.71 7.06
C GLY A 409 9.73 10.20 7.92
N VAL A 410 9.65 9.70 9.15
CA VAL A 410 8.52 9.94 10.08
C VAL A 410 8.37 11.42 10.43
N LEU A 411 9.48 12.08 10.78
CA LEU A 411 9.54 13.50 11.11
C LEU A 411 10.35 14.22 10.03
N ARG A 412 9.86 15.36 9.58
CA ARG A 412 10.42 16.08 8.43
C ARG A 412 10.60 17.55 8.76
N ASP A 413 11.59 18.17 8.14
CA ASP A 413 11.77 19.63 8.15
C ASP A 413 12.11 20.14 6.75
N ARG A 414 11.87 21.43 6.49
CA ARG A 414 12.13 22.05 5.18
C ARG A 414 13.56 21.85 4.70
N ARG A 415 14.54 21.89 5.60
CA ARG A 415 15.96 21.80 5.23
C ARG A 415 16.31 20.38 4.76
N GLY A 416 15.83 19.35 5.44
CA GLY A 416 15.96 17.96 5.02
C GLY A 416 15.26 17.70 3.69
N LEU A 417 14.03 18.19 3.54
CA LEU A 417 13.26 18.02 2.31
C LEU A 417 13.93 18.68 1.09
N LEU A 418 14.49 19.88 1.26
CA LEU A 418 15.28 20.53 0.20
C LEU A 418 16.50 19.70 -0.19
N ARG A 419 17.26 19.16 0.78
CA ARG A 419 18.39 18.26 0.48
C ARG A 419 17.94 17.03 -0.31
N ALA A 420 16.82 16.42 0.05
CA ALA A 420 16.29 15.27 -0.70
C ALA A 420 15.94 15.65 -2.14
N VAL A 421 15.26 16.79 -2.35
CA VAL A 421 14.95 17.30 -3.68
C VAL A 421 16.23 17.52 -4.50
N ASP A 422 17.22 18.22 -3.94
CA ASP A 422 18.48 18.56 -4.62
C ASP A 422 19.32 17.31 -4.95
N THR A 423 19.37 16.33 -4.03
CA THR A 423 20.09 15.07 -4.25
C THR A 423 19.44 14.21 -5.33
N LEU A 424 18.11 14.16 -5.39
CA LEU A 424 17.37 13.26 -6.28
C LEU A 424 17.13 13.85 -7.68
N ALA A 425 17.05 15.18 -7.81
CA ALA A 425 16.72 15.85 -9.07
C ALA A 425 17.63 15.46 -10.26
N PRO A 426 18.97 15.37 -10.11
CA PRO A 426 19.85 15.03 -11.23
C PRO A 426 19.65 13.60 -11.77
N LEU A 427 19.12 12.71 -10.94
CA LEU A 427 18.95 11.28 -11.24
C LEU A 427 17.54 10.97 -11.79
N ALA A 428 16.55 11.79 -11.47
CA ALA A 428 15.14 11.60 -11.82
C ALA A 428 14.88 11.49 -13.35
N ALA A 429 15.75 12.06 -14.18
CA ALA A 429 15.64 11.98 -15.63
C ALA A 429 15.95 10.58 -16.18
N THR A 430 16.83 9.82 -15.50
CA THR A 430 17.43 8.58 -16.01
C THR A 430 17.28 7.38 -15.09
N ASP A 431 16.55 7.51 -13.97
CA ASP A 431 16.24 6.41 -13.06
C ASP A 431 14.81 6.55 -12.51
N ASP A 432 14.02 5.48 -12.58
CA ASP A 432 12.62 5.48 -12.14
C ASP A 432 12.46 5.54 -10.62
N ALA A 433 13.35 4.91 -9.86
CA ALA A 433 13.30 4.97 -8.40
C ALA A 433 13.64 6.39 -7.93
N ALA A 434 14.67 7.00 -8.52
CA ALA A 434 15.00 8.39 -8.23
C ALA A 434 13.89 9.36 -8.67
N PHE A 435 13.23 9.09 -9.80
CA PHE A 435 12.09 9.90 -10.26
C PHE A 435 10.94 9.89 -9.26
N VAL A 436 10.50 8.70 -8.82
CA VAL A 436 9.41 8.58 -7.84
C VAL A 436 9.84 9.18 -6.49
N ALA A 437 11.07 8.93 -6.05
CA ALA A 437 11.61 9.51 -4.82
C ALA A 437 11.65 11.04 -4.85
N HIS A 438 12.05 11.63 -5.98
CA HIS A 438 12.05 13.06 -6.18
C HIS A 438 10.63 13.65 -6.07
N LEU A 439 9.63 12.99 -6.68
CA LEU A 439 8.22 13.39 -6.55
C LEU A 439 7.71 13.30 -5.10
N ILE A 440 8.14 12.29 -4.33
CA ILE A 440 7.82 12.18 -2.89
C ILE A 440 8.39 13.39 -2.14
N ALA A 441 9.68 13.70 -2.35
CA ALA A 441 10.37 14.80 -1.67
C ALA A 441 9.76 16.17 -2.03
N GLN A 442 9.46 16.40 -3.31
CA GLN A 442 8.76 17.61 -3.78
C GLN A 442 7.38 17.73 -3.15
N SER A 443 6.59 16.64 -3.20
CA SER A 443 5.26 16.61 -2.58
C SER A 443 5.35 16.94 -1.09
N ALA A 444 6.33 16.43 -0.36
CA ALA A 444 6.49 16.72 1.06
C ALA A 444 6.93 18.18 1.32
N LEU A 445 7.77 18.74 0.45
CA LEU A 445 8.25 20.12 0.56
C LEU A 445 7.12 21.13 0.34
N GLU A 446 6.22 20.86 -0.61
CA GLU A 446 5.07 21.68 -0.98
C GLU A 446 3.97 21.71 0.11
N HIS A 447 3.99 20.79 1.07
CA HIS A 447 3.04 20.72 2.17
C HIS A 447 3.73 21.11 3.49
N PRO A 448 3.62 22.37 3.96
CA PRO A 448 4.30 22.84 5.17
C PRO A 448 3.57 22.50 6.48
N GLN A 449 2.35 21.97 6.41
CA GLN A 449 1.49 21.69 7.57
C GLN A 449 1.50 20.21 7.90
N SER A 450 1.44 19.86 9.19
CA SER A 450 1.34 18.47 9.59
C SER A 450 -0.09 17.96 9.43
N VAL A 451 -0.26 16.79 8.81
CA VAL A 451 -1.54 16.10 8.72
C VAL A 451 -1.30 14.59 8.67
N GLY A 452 -1.92 13.86 9.60
CA GLY A 452 -1.78 12.40 9.71
C GLY A 452 -0.32 11.93 9.70
N ALA A 453 0.03 11.10 8.72
CA ALA A 453 1.38 10.53 8.56
C ALA A 453 2.43 11.55 8.08
N HIS A 454 2.04 12.74 7.63
CA HIS A 454 2.96 13.83 7.32
C HIS A 454 3.15 14.73 8.53
N ARG A 455 4.36 14.73 9.12
CA ARG A 455 4.66 15.50 10.33
C ARG A 455 5.86 16.41 10.12
N ARG A 456 5.62 17.71 10.16
CA ARG A 456 6.60 18.79 10.01
C ARG A 456 7.05 19.26 11.38
N THR A 457 8.35 19.21 11.67
CA THR A 457 8.92 19.71 12.92
C THR A 457 9.16 21.21 12.90
N ASP A 458 9.08 21.81 11.72
CA ASP A 458 9.20 23.24 11.42
C ASP A 458 7.84 23.89 11.10
N GLU A 459 6.73 23.22 11.43
CA GLU A 459 5.39 23.79 11.32
C GLU A 459 5.29 25.03 12.21
N LEU A 460 4.99 26.17 11.60
CA LEU A 460 4.67 27.38 12.35
C LEU A 460 3.34 27.14 13.07
N ALA A 461 3.27 27.51 14.34
CA ALA A 461 2.00 27.54 15.07
C ALA A 461 0.95 28.29 14.23
N PRO A 462 -0.32 27.83 14.21
CA PRO A 462 -1.36 28.53 13.47
C PRO A 462 -1.33 30.01 13.85
N GLN A 463 -1.16 30.89 12.86
CA GLN A 463 -1.37 32.31 13.12
C GLN A 463 -2.82 32.44 13.55
N GLU A 464 -3.05 32.80 14.82
CA GLU A 464 -4.37 33.22 15.28
C GLU A 464 -4.82 34.32 14.34
N VAL A 465 -5.82 34.00 13.51
CA VAL A 465 -6.52 35.00 12.72
C VAL A 465 -7.24 35.86 13.74
N SER A 466 -6.65 37.02 14.06
CA SER A 466 -7.30 38.06 14.85
C SER A 466 -8.71 38.27 14.30
N ALA A 467 -9.69 38.15 15.19
CA ALA A 467 -11.12 38.25 14.93
C ALA A 467 -11.52 39.55 14.19
#